data_AF-A0A5A9ERZ1-F1
#
_entry.id   AF-A0A5A9ERZ1-F1
#
_cell.length_a   1.000
_cell.length_b   1.000
_cell.length_c   1.000
_cell.angle_alpha   90.00
_cell.angle_beta   90.00
_cell.angle_gamma   90.00
#
_symmetry.space_group_name_H-M   'P 1'
#
loop_
_entity.id
_entity.type
_entity.pdbx_description
1 polymer ?
#
loop_
_entity_poly.entity_id
_entity_poly.type
_entity_poly.pdbx_seq_one_letter_code
_entity_poly.pdbx_strand_id
1 'polypeptide(L)' 'MNRSLTLTILALTGALALAGCGKKPKFVDSPVPEGQVDPFPRTYPNPSQDPKPAKPAGSGVQFP' A
#
# COMPACT_ATOMS: atom_id res chain seq x y z
N MET A 1 0.70 -33.19 30.49
CA MET A 1 0.04 -32.23 29.57
C MET A 1 -1.20 -32.89 28.99
N ASN A 2 -2.38 -32.27 29.16
CA ASN A 2 -3.64 -32.83 28.69
C ASN A 2 -3.75 -32.65 27.18
N ARG A 3 -3.76 -33.75 26.40
CA ARG A 3 -3.84 -33.72 24.92
C ARG A 3 -5.01 -32.91 24.40
N SER A 4 -6.15 -32.94 25.10
CA SER A 4 -7.34 -32.14 24.77
C SER A 4 -7.09 -30.63 24.92
N LEU A 5 -6.27 -30.24 25.90
CA LEU A 5 -5.90 -28.84 26.12
C LEU A 5 -4.95 -28.36 25.02
N THR A 6 -4.01 -29.20 24.58
CA THR A 6 -3.11 -28.88 23.47
C THR A 6 -3.88 -28.74 22.14
N LEU A 7 -4.83 -29.64 21.87
CA LEU A 7 -5.65 -29.60 20.65
C LEU A 7 -6.57 -28.37 20.60
N THR A 8 -7.17 -27.98 21.72
CA THR A 8 -8.01 -26.79 21.80
C THR A 8 -7.21 -25.51 21.58
N ILE A 9 -6.02 -25.40 22.18
CA ILE A 9 -5.13 -24.25 21.94
C ILE A 9 -4.75 -24.18 20.46
N LEU A 10 -4.33 -25.29 19.86
CA LEU A 10 -3.91 -25.32 18.46
C LEU A 10 -5.05 -24.92 17.50
N ALA A 11 -6.26 -25.41 17.76
CA ALA A 11 -7.44 -25.04 16.99
C ALA A 11 -7.79 -23.54 17.12
N LEU A 12 -7.69 -23.00 18.33
CA LEU A 12 -7.97 -21.59 18.60
C LEU A 12 -6.96 -20.66 17.91
N THR A 13 -5.67 -21.00 17.99
CA THR A 13 -4.61 -20.22 17.32
C THR A 13 -4.74 -20.30 15.80
N GLY A 14 -5.09 -21.46 15.25
CA GLY A 14 -5.37 -21.62 13.82
C GLY A 14 -6.53 -20.74 13.35
N ALA A 15 -7.66 -20.75 14.07
CA ALA A 15 -8.81 -19.92 13.74
C ALA A 15 -8.49 -18.42 13.78
N LEU A 16 -7.71 -17.97 14.77
CA LEU A 16 -7.30 -16.56 14.89
C LEU A 16 -6.38 -16.13 13.73
N ALA A 17 -5.45 -16.99 13.32
CA ALA A 17 -4.55 -16.72 12.20
C ALA A 17 -5.31 -16.61 10.86
N LEU A 18 -6.30 -17.48 10.63
CA LEU A 18 -7.14 -17.41 9.43
C LEU A 18 -8.06 -16.19 9.41
N ALA A 19 -8.56 -15.74 10.57
CA ALA A 19 -9.40 -14.54 10.66
C ALA A 19 -8.61 -13.23 10.42
N GLY A 20 -7.31 -13.22 10.69
CA GLY A 20 -6.43 -12.06 10.49
C GLY A 20 -5.93 -11.89 9.05
N CYS A 21 -5.79 -12.98 8.28
CA CYS A 21 -5.35 -12.93 6.89
C CYS A 21 -6.51 -12.55 5.96
N GLY A 22 -6.52 -11.30 5.48
CA GLY A 22 -7.41 -10.89 4.38
C GLY A 22 -8.41 -9.79 4.70
N LYS A 23 -8.30 -9.11 5.85
CA LYS A 23 -9.09 -7.89 6.08
C LYS A 23 -8.61 -6.77 5.16
N LYS A 24 -9.25 -6.65 3.99
CA LYS A 24 -9.05 -5.50 3.09
C LYS A 24 -9.30 -4.21 3.89
N PRO A 25 -8.35 -3.27 3.94
CA PRO A 25 -8.56 -2.00 4.64
C PRO A 25 -9.76 -1.29 4.01
N LYS A 26 -10.68 -0.82 4.86
CA LYS A 26 -11.85 -0.01 4.43
C LYS A 26 -11.44 1.35 3.86
N PHE A 27 -10.21 1.78 4.13
CA PHE A 27 -9.71 3.12 3.82
C PHE A 27 -8.84 3.12 2.56
N VAL A 28 -9.39 2.58 1.49
CA VAL A 28 -8.92 2.95 0.16
C VAL A 28 -10.02 3.81 -0.45
N ASP A 29 -9.64 4.95 -1.02
CA ASP A 29 -10.59 5.75 -1.77
C ASP A 29 -11.28 4.84 -2.79
N SER A 30 -12.61 4.86 -2.79
CA SER A 30 -13.36 4.08 -3.77
C SER A 30 -13.02 4.63 -5.15
N PRO A 31 -12.83 3.75 -6.16
CA PRO A 31 -12.59 4.20 -7.51
C PRO A 31 -13.71 5.15 -7.92
N VAL A 32 -13.34 6.25 -8.58
CA VAL A 32 -14.29 7.25 -9.07
C VAL A 32 -15.36 6.52 -9.90
N PRO A 33 -16.66 6.66 -9.56
CA PRO A 33 -17.76 6.01 -10.29
C PRO A 33 -17.69 6.28 -11.80
N GLU A 34 -18.11 5.30 -12.60
CA GLU A 34 -18.19 5.46 -14.05
C GLU A 34 -19.10 6.67 -14.40
N GLY A 35 -18.57 7.63 -15.16
CA GLY A 35 -19.27 8.86 -15.53
C GLY A 35 -18.99 10.07 -14.64
N GLN A 36 -18.26 9.94 -13.52
CA GLN A 36 -17.70 11.10 -12.83
C GLN A 36 -16.43 11.60 -13.53
N VAL A 37 -16.31 12.92 -13.66
CA VAL A 37 -15.11 13.58 -14.17
C VAL A 37 -13.97 13.32 -13.16
N ASP A 38 -12.91 12.69 -13.63
CA ASP A 38 -11.68 12.52 -12.85
C ASP A 38 -11.16 13.92 -12.44
N PRO A 39 -11.02 14.23 -11.14
CA PRO A 39 -10.52 15.54 -10.69
C PRO A 39 -9.13 15.83 -11.23
N PHE A 40 -8.38 14.79 -11.57
CA PHE A 40 -7.03 14.90 -12.09
C PHE A 40 -7.04 14.78 -13.62
N PRO A 41 -6.44 15.76 -14.32
CA PRO A 41 -6.20 15.61 -15.74
C PRO A 41 -5.35 14.36 -15.96
N ARG A 42 -5.88 13.37 -16.69
CA ARG A 42 -5.11 12.20 -17.10
C ARG A 42 -4.02 12.53 -18.13
N THR A 43 -4.01 13.78 -18.57
CA THR A 43 -2.98 14.37 -19.41
C THR A 43 -2.04 15.17 -18.53
N TYR A 44 -0.80 14.68 -18.41
CA TYR A 44 0.25 15.42 -17.71
C TYR A 44 0.50 16.77 -18.40
N PRO A 45 0.67 17.88 -17.66
CA PRO A 45 1.09 19.15 -18.22
C PRO A 45 2.39 18.98 -19.02
N ASN A 46 2.65 19.85 -20.00
CA ASN A 46 3.78 19.70 -20.90
C ASN A 46 5.09 19.34 -20.16
N PRO A 47 5.67 18.14 -20.35
CA PRO A 47 6.88 17.69 -19.65
C PRO A 47 8.10 18.62 -19.86
N SER A 48 8.07 19.43 -20.91
CA SER A 48 9.11 20.43 -21.20
C SER A 48 9.16 21.56 -20.17
N GLN A 49 8.07 21.77 -19.42
CA GLN A 49 7.95 22.79 -18.38
C GLN A 49 8.28 22.26 -17.00
N ASP A 50 8.53 20.96 -16.85
CA ASP A 50 8.89 20.38 -15.57
C ASP A 50 10.18 21.00 -15.06
N PRO A 51 10.26 21.32 -13.76
CA PRO A 51 11.52 21.71 -13.14
C PRO A 51 12.56 20.62 -13.40
N LYS A 52 13.49 20.91 -14.31
CA LYS A 52 14.61 20.00 -14.55
C LYS A 52 15.40 19.92 -13.25
N PRO A 53 15.85 18.71 -12.85
CA PRO A 53 16.78 18.59 -11.74
C PRO A 53 17.89 19.61 -11.92
N ALA A 54 18.08 20.49 -10.94
CA ALA A 54 19.22 21.38 -10.95
C ALA A 54 20.45 20.49 -11.10
N LYS A 55 21.36 20.82 -12.03
CA LYS A 55 22.70 20.21 -12.02
C LYS A 55 23.18 20.30 -10.58
N PRO A 56 23.59 19.19 -9.93
CA PRO A 56 24.06 19.26 -8.56
C PRO A 56 25.17 20.30 -8.51
N ALA A 57 24.91 21.44 -7.87
CA ALA A 57 25.97 22.35 -7.48
C ALA A 57 26.75 21.58 -6.42
N GLY A 58 27.92 21.06 -6.81
CA GLY A 58 28.77 20.12 -6.07
C GLY A 58 28.40 19.87 -4.61
N SER A 59 27.91 18.65 -4.33
CA SER A 59 27.84 17.94 -3.03
C SER A 59 26.56 17.10 -2.94
N GLY A 60 26.44 16.10 -3.82
CA GLY A 60 25.44 15.03 -3.71
C GLY A 60 26.16 13.70 -3.60
N VAL A 61 25.79 12.90 -2.59
CA VAL A 61 26.46 11.68 -2.10
C VAL A 61 26.94 10.75 -3.22
N GLN A 62 28.23 10.41 -3.21
CA GLN A 62 28.78 9.32 -4.01
C GLN A 62 28.52 8.02 -3.25
N PHE A 63 27.71 7.14 -3.84
CA PHE A 63 27.50 5.79 -3.31
C PHE A 63 28.77 4.95 -3.53
N PRO A 64 29.11 4.03 -2.60
CA PRO A 64 30.21 3.09 -2.79
C PRO A 64 29.99 2.16 -3.99
#